data_AF-A0A1H9I0F0-F1
#
_entry.id   AF-A0A1H9I0F0-F1
#
_cell.length_a   1.000
_cell.length_b   1.000
_cell.length_c   1.000
_cell.angle_alpha   90.00
_cell.angle_beta   90.00
_cell.angle_gamma   90.00
#
_symmetry.space_group_name_H-M   'P 1'
#
loop_
_entity.id
_entity.type
_entity.pdbx_description
1 polymer ?
#
loop_
_entity_poly.entity_id
_entity_poly.type
_entity_poly.pdbx_seq_one_letter_code
_entity_poly.pdbx_strand_id
1 'polypeptide(L)'
;MNNTLPYGNIDKQLNIGSDKSKDCIEISDKMSLHPHDIFDRIFKRIITLSSTTIVRFINGIFGTDYSLDSTITYNWTENVDDKLKKTIADTIITINGTDSYHLEAQMYKDDESILLRVFDYGYNHSKRHPEDIFDENGVRCGVKLLFPKQVVIYLDAAEYIPDEYQITLVVNEEKEFSFEITTIKFQNESMQEIISKHMIILLPFKLLKVRDKFRRAYEATIKEEQGSGLDCNPDNNCDNGSSTNSDNCSYNYSDYNSPGKSLQEAIQELRDIYQRDIIKTIEDSYKSSDITRNDMNLLLQLTTKLFDYLYSKYSSIEEVDTMLHDESLDLDVDRYIDTIEDLKTELNETNKTLDETNKALDESNKANVELMEEILRLKKELEQIKNS
;
A
#
# COMPACT_ATOMS: atom_id res chain seq x y z
N MET A 1 -73.89 8.08 -34.32
CA MET A 1 -73.03 7.15 -35.08
C MET A 1 -72.55 6.10 -34.09
N ASN A 2 -73.19 4.93 -34.15
CA ASN A 2 -72.82 3.73 -33.40
C ASN A 2 -71.73 2.96 -34.16
N ASN A 3 -71.06 2.08 -33.40
CA ASN A 3 -70.43 0.79 -33.76
C ASN A 3 -68.91 0.75 -33.55
N THR A 4 -68.27 -0.24 -32.95
CA THR A 4 -68.61 -1.34 -32.01
C THR A 4 -67.24 -1.88 -31.53
N LEU A 5 -67.12 -2.33 -30.28
CA LEU A 5 -66.00 -3.13 -29.71
C LEU A 5 -65.91 -4.55 -30.39
N PRO A 6 -65.10 -5.59 -29.98
CA PRO A 6 -64.23 -5.75 -28.77
C PRO A 6 -63.00 -6.74 -28.88
N TYR A 7 -62.32 -6.96 -27.72
CA TYR A 7 -61.50 -8.12 -27.25
C TYR A 7 -60.15 -8.47 -27.95
N GLY A 8 -59.07 -8.87 -27.27
CA GLY A 8 -58.95 -9.32 -25.87
C GLY A 8 -57.53 -9.56 -25.33
N ASN A 9 -57.53 -9.99 -24.07
CA ASN A 9 -56.47 -10.48 -23.17
C ASN A 9 -55.27 -11.20 -23.79
N ILE A 10 -54.06 -10.91 -23.27
CA ILE A 10 -53.16 -11.94 -22.71
C ILE A 10 -52.46 -11.37 -21.46
N ASP A 11 -52.76 -11.99 -20.32
CA ASP A 11 -52.04 -11.88 -19.05
C ASP A 11 -50.55 -12.23 -19.18
N LYS A 12 -49.68 -11.39 -18.61
CA LYS A 12 -48.49 -11.87 -17.88
C LYS A 12 -48.30 -11.00 -16.64
N GLN A 13 -48.88 -11.49 -15.54
CA GLN A 13 -48.60 -11.02 -14.20
C GLN A 13 -47.08 -11.07 -13.95
N LEU A 14 -46.53 -9.91 -13.57
CA LEU A 14 -45.26 -9.78 -12.88
C LEU A 14 -45.40 -10.54 -11.56
N ASN A 15 -44.85 -11.75 -11.52
CA ASN A 15 -44.77 -12.54 -10.31
C ASN A 15 -43.66 -11.92 -9.44
N ILE A 16 -44.05 -11.06 -8.50
CA ILE A 16 -43.18 -10.55 -7.43
C ILE A 16 -43.03 -11.70 -6.43
N GLY A 17 -42.16 -12.65 -6.79
CA GLY A 17 -41.67 -13.69 -5.90
C GLY A 17 -40.39 -13.20 -5.25
N SER A 18 -40.46 -12.87 -3.97
CA SER A 18 -39.34 -12.50 -3.11
C SER A 18 -38.30 -13.63 -3.05
N ASP A 19 -37.13 -13.42 -3.65
CA ASP A 19 -35.95 -14.23 -3.40
C ASP A 19 -34.79 -13.33 -2.96
N LYS A 20 -34.93 -12.76 -1.75
CA LYS A 20 -33.86 -12.00 -1.05
C LYS A 20 -32.63 -12.85 -0.72
N SER A 21 -32.63 -14.15 -1.06
CA SER A 21 -31.51 -15.04 -0.79
C SER A 21 -30.45 -15.02 -1.90
N LYS A 22 -30.82 -14.70 -3.15
CA LYS A 22 -29.88 -14.68 -4.28
C LYS A 22 -29.10 -13.38 -4.42
N ASP A 23 -29.74 -12.25 -4.15
CA ASP A 23 -29.07 -10.94 -4.16
C ASP A 23 -28.04 -10.82 -3.01
N CYS A 24 -28.25 -11.52 -1.90
CA CYS A 24 -27.26 -11.57 -0.81
C CYS A 24 -26.03 -12.42 -1.13
N ILE A 25 -26.15 -13.39 -2.05
CA ILE A 25 -25.03 -14.27 -2.47
C ILE A 25 -24.18 -13.57 -3.54
N GLU A 26 -24.79 -12.82 -4.47
CA GLU A 26 -24.01 -12.05 -5.46
C GLU A 26 -23.27 -10.84 -4.85
N ILE A 27 -23.73 -10.30 -3.71
CA ILE A 27 -23.04 -9.22 -3.00
C ILE A 27 -21.87 -9.76 -2.15
N SER A 28 -21.93 -11.00 -1.63
CA SER A 28 -20.82 -11.57 -0.86
C SER A 28 -19.64 -11.99 -1.74
N ASP A 29 -19.88 -12.43 -2.97
CA ASP A 29 -18.81 -12.88 -3.87
C ASP A 29 -18.01 -11.73 -4.49
N LYS A 30 -18.59 -10.52 -4.60
CA LYS A 30 -17.89 -9.32 -5.11
C LYS A 30 -17.03 -8.59 -4.07
N MET A 31 -17.04 -9.04 -2.81
CA MET A 31 -16.29 -8.40 -1.72
C MET A 31 -15.38 -9.37 -0.97
N SER A 32 -15.01 -10.49 -1.61
CA SER A 32 -13.86 -11.27 -1.17
C SER A 32 -12.58 -10.51 -1.57
N LEU A 33 -12.12 -9.59 -0.71
CA LEU A 33 -10.74 -9.10 -0.79
C LEU A 33 -9.85 -10.33 -0.75
N HIS A 34 -9.06 -10.57 -1.81
CA HIS A 34 -8.04 -11.61 -1.75
C HIS A 34 -7.08 -11.21 -0.62
N PRO A 35 -6.57 -12.13 0.21
CA PRO A 35 -5.61 -11.78 1.26
C PRO A 35 -4.44 -10.91 0.82
N HIS A 36 -4.01 -11.00 -0.44
CA HIS A 36 -2.95 -10.16 -1.00
C HIS A 36 -3.36 -8.68 -1.13
N ASP A 37 -4.64 -8.37 -1.31
CA ASP A 37 -5.14 -7.02 -1.57
C ASP A 37 -4.99 -6.10 -0.35
N ILE A 38 -5.13 -6.62 0.87
CA ILE A 38 -4.95 -5.79 2.07
C ILE A 38 -3.48 -5.51 2.35
N PHE A 39 -2.61 -6.53 2.22
CA PHE A 39 -1.17 -6.34 2.40
C PHE A 39 -0.61 -5.39 1.33
N ASP A 40 -1.10 -5.51 0.08
CA ASP A 40 -0.75 -4.60 -1.03
C ASP A 40 -1.11 -3.16 -0.70
N ARG A 41 -2.37 -2.93 -0.34
CA ARG A 41 -2.86 -1.60 0.00
C ARG A 41 -2.14 -0.99 1.19
N ILE A 42 -1.82 -1.78 2.22
CA ILE A 42 -1.05 -1.31 3.37
C ILE A 42 0.36 -0.94 2.93
N PHE A 43 1.03 -1.80 2.15
CA PHE A 43 2.40 -1.53 1.69
C PHE A 43 2.47 -0.26 0.83
N LYS A 44 1.59 -0.13 -0.17
CA LYS A 44 1.49 1.08 -1.00
C LYS A 44 1.22 2.33 -0.18
N ARG A 45 0.47 2.20 0.92
CA ARG A 45 0.19 3.33 1.81
C ARG A 45 1.37 3.70 2.70
N ILE A 46 2.15 2.74 3.22
CA ILE A 46 3.36 3.06 4.00
C ILE A 46 4.49 3.61 3.12
N ILE A 47 4.59 3.20 1.85
CA ILE A 47 5.63 3.73 0.96
C ILE A 47 5.30 5.14 0.43
N THR A 48 4.13 5.67 0.77
CA THR A 48 3.68 7.03 0.45
C THR A 48 3.56 7.91 1.70
N LEU A 49 4.28 7.56 2.77
CA LEU A 49 4.50 8.44 3.93
C LEU A 49 5.26 9.71 3.50
N SER A 50 5.48 10.63 4.45
CA SER A 50 6.18 11.89 4.17
C SER A 50 7.54 11.67 3.50
N SER A 51 7.94 12.62 2.65
CA SER A 51 9.21 12.54 1.90
C SER A 51 10.41 12.33 2.84
N THR A 52 10.44 13.03 3.98
CA THR A 52 11.47 12.87 5.01
C THR A 52 11.59 11.41 5.47
N THR A 53 10.46 10.77 5.79
CA THR A 53 10.42 9.39 6.27
C THR A 53 10.87 8.41 5.17
N ILE A 54 10.44 8.61 3.93
CA ILE A 54 10.85 7.75 2.81
C ILE A 54 12.32 7.93 2.44
N VAL A 55 12.85 9.16 2.46
CA VAL A 55 14.29 9.39 2.25
C VAL A 55 15.11 8.70 3.34
N ARG A 56 14.71 8.78 4.62
CA ARG A 56 15.38 8.04 5.71
C ARG A 56 15.38 6.53 5.46
N PHE A 57 14.24 5.98 5.05
CA PHE A 57 14.13 4.56 4.72
C PHE A 57 15.07 4.17 3.57
N ILE A 58 15.09 4.94 2.48
CA ILE A 58 16.01 4.70 1.35
C ILE A 58 17.48 4.78 1.78
N ASN A 59 17.84 5.81 2.56
CA ASN A 59 19.19 5.94 3.13
C ASN A 59 19.57 4.72 3.97
N GLY A 60 18.65 4.27 4.83
CA GLY A 60 18.89 3.12 5.72
C GLY A 60 19.07 1.80 4.99
N ILE A 61 18.21 1.48 4.01
CA ILE A 61 18.25 0.18 3.33
C ILE A 61 19.29 0.10 2.19
N PHE A 62 19.61 1.23 1.55
CA PHE A 62 20.60 1.28 0.46
C PHE A 62 21.96 1.86 0.87
N GLY A 63 22.13 2.26 2.13
CA GLY A 63 23.37 2.85 2.64
C GLY A 63 23.71 4.18 1.97
N THR A 64 22.71 4.99 1.63
CA THR A 64 22.89 6.33 1.05
C THR A 64 22.74 7.42 2.10
N ASP A 65 23.06 8.65 1.72
CA ASP A 65 23.03 9.82 2.60
C ASP A 65 22.43 11.03 1.89
N TYR A 66 21.22 10.85 1.35
CA TYR A 66 20.45 11.96 0.78
C TYR A 66 19.96 12.89 1.88
N SER A 67 19.93 14.20 1.57
CA SER A 67 19.30 15.19 2.45
C SER A 67 17.82 14.88 2.63
N LEU A 68 17.30 15.09 3.83
CA LEU A 68 15.92 14.74 4.19
C LEU A 68 14.85 15.58 3.49
N ASP A 69 15.25 16.72 2.91
CA ASP A 69 14.41 17.57 2.06
C ASP A 69 14.47 17.19 0.56
N SER A 70 15.14 16.08 0.22
CA SER A 70 15.24 15.60 -1.15
C SER A 70 13.86 15.34 -1.75
N THR A 71 13.72 15.66 -3.04
CA THR A 71 12.46 15.43 -3.74
C THR A 71 12.32 13.96 -4.10
N ILE A 72 11.09 13.45 -4.01
CA ILE A 72 10.75 12.08 -4.33
C ILE A 72 9.80 12.05 -5.53
N THR A 73 10.12 11.21 -6.52
CA THR A 73 9.21 10.85 -7.61
C THR A 73 8.85 9.38 -7.52
N TYR A 74 7.56 9.07 -7.47
CA TYR A 74 7.04 7.71 -7.48
C TYR A 74 6.70 7.29 -8.90
N ASN A 75 7.36 6.25 -9.40
CA ASN A 75 7.15 5.69 -10.73
C ASN A 75 6.40 4.36 -10.60
N TRP A 76 5.08 4.43 -10.44
CA TRP A 76 4.22 3.26 -10.36
C TRP A 76 4.32 2.42 -11.64
N THR A 77 4.41 1.11 -11.47
CA THR A 77 4.69 0.12 -12.52
C THR A 77 3.42 -0.49 -13.13
N GLU A 78 2.23 0.00 -12.78
CA GLU A 78 0.88 -0.51 -13.15
C GLU A 78 0.55 -0.53 -14.66
N ASN A 79 1.52 -0.30 -15.55
CA ASN A 79 1.34 -0.32 -17.01
C ASN A 79 1.91 -1.58 -17.70
N VAL A 80 2.07 -2.72 -17.01
CA VAL A 80 2.55 -3.97 -17.66
C VAL A 80 1.81 -5.23 -17.16
N ASP A 81 0.92 -5.72 -18.03
CA ASP A 81 0.43 -7.11 -18.20
C ASP A 81 -0.59 -7.74 -17.21
N ASP A 82 -1.55 -8.46 -17.82
CA ASP A 82 -2.80 -9.02 -17.27
C ASP A 82 -2.62 -10.23 -16.31
N LYS A 83 -1.46 -10.36 -15.65
CA LYS A 83 -1.17 -11.50 -14.76
C LYS A 83 -0.43 -11.10 -13.47
N LEU A 84 -0.95 -10.11 -12.74
CA LEU A 84 -0.57 -9.87 -11.35
C LEU A 84 -1.37 -10.81 -10.44
N LYS A 85 -0.77 -11.92 -9.99
CA LYS A 85 -1.45 -12.86 -9.07
C LYS A 85 -0.75 -13.14 -7.74
N LYS A 86 0.41 -12.54 -7.42
CA LYS A 86 1.16 -12.95 -6.19
C LYS A 86 1.95 -11.88 -5.43
N THR A 87 1.99 -10.63 -5.87
CA THR A 87 2.84 -9.59 -5.25
C THR A 87 2.03 -8.49 -4.59
N ILE A 88 2.59 -7.93 -3.52
CA ILE A 88 1.94 -6.90 -2.71
C ILE A 88 2.38 -5.49 -3.14
N ALA A 89 3.58 -5.29 -3.70
CA ALA A 89 3.92 -4.01 -4.30
C ALA A 89 5.21 -4.09 -5.10
N ASP A 90 5.21 -3.35 -6.21
CA ASP A 90 6.32 -3.01 -7.06
C ASP A 90 6.35 -1.47 -7.18
N THR A 91 7.38 -0.83 -6.65
CA THR A 91 7.46 0.64 -6.67
C THR A 91 8.87 1.10 -6.97
N ILE A 92 9.01 1.96 -7.97
CA ILE A 92 10.28 2.62 -8.27
C ILE A 92 10.25 4.05 -7.75
N ILE A 93 11.16 4.36 -6.85
CA ILE A 93 11.33 5.66 -6.22
C ILE A 93 12.56 6.33 -6.82
N THR A 94 12.41 7.56 -7.32
CA THR A 94 13.55 8.38 -7.77
C THR A 94 13.78 9.52 -6.81
N ILE A 95 15.00 9.64 -6.29
CA ILE A 95 15.43 10.74 -5.42
C ILE A 95 16.10 11.82 -6.29
N ASN A 96 15.71 13.08 -6.09
CA ASN A 96 16.24 14.26 -6.79
C ASN A 96 16.22 14.18 -8.33
N GLY A 97 15.37 13.33 -8.89
CA GLY A 97 15.27 13.11 -10.33
C GLY A 97 16.45 12.34 -10.96
N THR A 98 17.40 11.84 -10.16
CA THR A 98 18.64 11.21 -10.64
C THR A 98 18.71 9.73 -10.29
N ASP A 99 18.59 9.40 -9.00
CA ASP A 99 18.90 8.07 -8.50
C ASP A 99 17.62 7.27 -8.24
N SER A 100 17.48 6.14 -8.92
CA SER A 100 16.27 5.30 -8.86
C SER A 100 16.47 4.03 -8.05
N TYR A 101 15.45 3.68 -7.28
CA TYR A 101 15.39 2.57 -6.35
C TYR A 101 14.13 1.76 -6.60
N HIS A 102 14.27 0.47 -6.85
CA HIS A 102 13.15 -0.45 -7.04
C HIS A 102 12.94 -1.26 -5.76
N LEU A 103 11.75 -1.12 -5.19
CA LEU A 103 11.29 -1.84 -4.01
C LEU A 103 10.24 -2.87 -4.43
N GLU A 104 10.50 -4.14 -4.16
CA GLU A 104 9.62 -5.25 -4.49
C GLU A 104 9.22 -5.98 -3.20
N ALA A 105 7.94 -5.94 -2.82
CA ALA A 105 7.45 -6.54 -1.58
C ALA A 105 6.69 -7.86 -1.81
N GLN A 106 7.08 -8.91 -1.09
CA GLN A 106 6.52 -10.26 -1.19
C GLN A 106 6.02 -10.78 0.16
N MET A 107 4.93 -11.55 0.15
CA MET A 107 4.50 -12.30 1.34
C MET A 107 5.33 -13.58 1.49
N TYR A 108 5.50 -14.31 0.40
CA TYR A 108 6.07 -15.66 0.39
C TYR A 108 7.09 -15.79 -0.73
N LYS A 109 7.91 -16.85 -0.67
CA LYS A 109 8.75 -17.26 -1.80
C LYS A 109 7.85 -17.58 -2.99
N ASP A 110 8.10 -16.94 -4.13
CA ASP A 110 7.51 -17.33 -5.41
C ASP A 110 8.57 -18.02 -6.26
N ASP A 111 8.13 -18.99 -7.06
CA ASP A 111 8.98 -19.82 -7.90
C ASP A 111 9.41 -18.99 -9.13
N GLU A 112 10.70 -18.62 -9.17
CA GLU A 112 11.48 -18.03 -10.28
C GLU A 112 11.00 -16.70 -10.91
N SER A 113 9.72 -16.35 -10.79
CA SER A 113 9.11 -15.16 -11.41
C SER A 113 9.66 -13.84 -10.85
N ILE A 114 10.14 -13.85 -9.61
CA ILE A 114 10.53 -12.63 -8.89
C ILE A 114 11.74 -11.94 -9.54
N LEU A 115 12.73 -12.71 -9.97
CA LEU A 115 13.95 -12.17 -10.60
C LEU A 115 13.64 -11.57 -11.97
N LEU A 116 12.81 -12.26 -12.75
CA LEU A 116 12.38 -11.76 -14.05
C LEU A 116 11.57 -10.47 -13.91
N ARG A 117 10.66 -10.39 -12.93
CA ARG A 117 9.87 -9.17 -12.69
C ARG A 117 10.71 -8.00 -12.23
N VAL A 118 11.61 -8.24 -11.27
CA VAL A 118 12.54 -7.22 -10.77
C VAL A 118 13.41 -6.68 -11.91
N PHE A 119 13.90 -7.57 -12.78
CA PHE A 119 14.62 -7.18 -14.00
C PHE A 119 13.73 -6.42 -15.00
N ASP A 120 12.53 -6.92 -15.31
CA ASP A 120 11.62 -6.33 -16.28
C ASP A 120 11.19 -4.92 -15.88
N TYR A 121 10.89 -4.70 -14.59
CA TYR A 121 10.54 -3.38 -14.09
C TYR A 121 11.74 -2.42 -14.14
N GLY A 122 12.93 -2.88 -13.72
CA GLY A 122 14.16 -2.09 -13.83
C GLY A 122 14.49 -1.72 -15.27
N TYR A 123 14.36 -2.66 -16.20
CA TYR A 123 14.57 -2.44 -17.62
C TYR A 123 13.55 -1.45 -18.20
N ASN A 124 12.26 -1.64 -17.91
CA ASN A 124 11.20 -0.77 -18.41
C ASN A 124 11.33 0.66 -17.89
N HIS A 125 11.77 0.84 -16.64
CA HIS A 125 12.07 2.17 -16.10
C HIS A 125 13.26 2.82 -16.81
N SER A 126 14.37 2.09 -16.95
CA SER A 126 15.59 2.57 -17.64
C SER A 126 15.29 2.96 -19.09
N LYS A 127 14.48 2.15 -19.79
CA LYS A 127 14.07 2.38 -21.18
C LYS A 127 13.26 3.67 -21.36
N ARG A 128 12.51 4.11 -20.34
CA ARG A 128 11.77 5.38 -20.36
C ARG A 128 12.67 6.60 -20.12
N HIS A 129 13.85 6.39 -19.53
CA HIS A 129 14.81 7.44 -19.17
C HIS A 129 16.23 7.13 -19.69
N PRO A 130 16.42 6.99 -21.02
CA PRO A 130 17.74 6.75 -21.59
C PRO A 130 18.64 7.98 -21.47
N GLU A 131 19.92 7.79 -21.14
CA GLU A 131 20.94 8.82 -21.28
C GLU A 131 21.60 8.73 -22.66
N ASP A 132 21.71 9.85 -23.36
CA ASP A 132 22.40 9.90 -24.65
C ASP A 132 23.92 9.89 -24.48
N ILE A 133 24.60 9.09 -25.30
CA ILE A 133 26.05 9.08 -25.41
C ILE A 133 26.43 9.89 -26.65
N PHE A 134 27.33 10.85 -26.47
CA PHE A 134 27.87 11.70 -27.54
C PHE A 134 29.36 11.42 -27.75
N ASP A 135 29.82 11.48 -29.00
CA ASP A 135 31.24 11.44 -29.31
C ASP A 135 31.94 12.78 -29.04
N GLU A 136 33.24 12.84 -29.29
CA GLU A 136 34.06 14.05 -29.11
C GLU A 136 33.62 15.26 -29.96
N ASN A 137 32.84 15.02 -31.02
CA ASN A 137 32.32 16.05 -31.92
C ASN A 137 30.86 16.44 -31.58
N GLY A 138 30.28 15.88 -30.50
CA GLY A 138 28.91 16.15 -30.09
C GLY A 138 27.85 15.38 -30.92
N VAL A 139 28.25 14.35 -31.66
CA VAL A 139 27.30 13.49 -32.40
C VAL A 139 26.78 12.40 -31.48
N ARG A 140 25.46 12.26 -31.39
CA ARG A 140 24.82 11.17 -30.63
C ARG A 140 25.21 9.82 -31.26
N CYS A 141 25.91 8.99 -30.50
CA CYS A 141 26.50 7.72 -30.96
C CYS A 141 26.04 6.51 -30.14
N GLY A 142 25.25 6.71 -29.07
CA GLY A 142 24.71 5.61 -28.28
C GLY A 142 23.70 6.05 -27.24
N VAL A 143 23.24 5.07 -26.46
CA VAL A 143 22.35 5.24 -25.32
C VAL A 143 22.90 4.44 -24.15
N LYS A 144 22.83 5.01 -22.95
CA LYS A 144 23.12 4.36 -21.68
C LYS A 144 21.83 4.19 -20.89
N LEU A 145 21.58 2.96 -20.44
CA LEU A 145 20.44 2.61 -19.60
C LEU A 145 20.92 2.48 -18.16
N LEU A 146 20.37 3.30 -17.27
CA LEU A 146 20.65 3.26 -15.85
C LEU A 146 19.59 2.44 -15.12
N PHE A 147 19.95 1.23 -14.72
CA PHE A 147 19.08 0.39 -13.91
C PHE A 147 18.93 0.93 -12.48
N PRO A 148 17.72 0.88 -11.90
CA PRO A 148 17.54 1.21 -10.50
C PRO A 148 18.28 0.22 -9.59
N LYS A 149 18.72 0.68 -8.42
CA LYS A 149 19.16 -0.21 -7.35
C LYS A 149 17.94 -0.97 -6.82
N GLN A 150 18.05 -2.28 -6.65
CA GLN A 150 16.89 -3.15 -6.41
C GLN A 150 16.98 -3.83 -5.04
N VAL A 151 15.84 -3.96 -4.36
CA VAL A 151 15.70 -4.74 -3.13
C VAL A 151 14.38 -5.50 -3.13
N VAL A 152 14.43 -6.77 -2.69
CA VAL A 152 13.24 -7.59 -2.46
C VAL A 152 12.98 -7.72 -0.97
N ILE A 153 11.82 -7.30 -0.51
CA ILE A 153 11.44 -7.29 0.90
C ILE A 153 10.40 -8.39 1.13
N TYR A 154 10.76 -9.40 1.91
CA TYR A 154 9.84 -10.43 2.37
C TYR A 154 9.19 -9.99 3.69
N LEU A 155 7.87 -9.74 3.64
CA LEU A 155 7.10 -9.21 4.76
C LEU A 155 6.65 -10.28 5.76
N ASP A 156 6.56 -11.55 5.38
CA ASP A 156 6.20 -12.66 6.28
C ASP A 156 7.40 -13.59 6.52
N ALA A 157 7.18 -14.68 7.26
CA ALA A 157 8.17 -15.73 7.47
C ALA A 157 8.69 -16.27 6.13
N ALA A 158 10.00 -16.13 5.93
CA ALA A 158 10.66 -16.50 4.69
C ALA A 158 11.83 -17.45 4.98
N GLU A 159 11.55 -18.74 4.91
CA GLU A 159 12.58 -19.78 5.01
C GLU A 159 13.24 -20.01 3.65
N TYR A 160 14.53 -20.37 3.64
CA TYR A 160 15.27 -20.71 2.43
C TYR A 160 15.27 -19.61 1.33
N ILE A 161 15.31 -18.34 1.76
CA ILE A 161 15.59 -17.17 0.94
C ILE A 161 17.10 -16.84 1.08
N PRO A 162 17.86 -16.71 -0.02
CA PRO A 162 19.25 -16.27 0.06
C PRO A 162 19.32 -14.79 0.47
N ASP A 163 20.43 -14.32 1.03
CA ASP A 163 20.58 -12.89 1.37
C ASP A 163 20.61 -12.00 0.12
N GLU A 164 21.12 -12.53 -0.99
CA GLU A 164 21.18 -11.88 -2.29
C GLU A 164 20.73 -12.85 -3.39
N TYR A 165 20.02 -12.32 -4.37
CA TYR A 165 19.82 -12.97 -5.65
C TYR A 165 20.81 -12.43 -6.67
N GLN A 166 21.07 -13.19 -7.73
CA GLN A 166 21.92 -12.78 -8.84
C GLN A 166 21.20 -12.99 -10.16
N ILE A 167 21.29 -12.00 -11.04
CA ILE A 167 20.88 -12.11 -12.44
C ILE A 167 22.12 -11.94 -13.31
N THR A 168 22.36 -12.91 -14.19
CA THR A 168 23.46 -12.91 -15.14
C THR A 168 22.92 -12.84 -16.56
N LEU A 169 23.33 -11.79 -17.27
CA LEU A 169 23.06 -11.61 -18.69
C LEU A 169 24.28 -12.04 -19.50
N VAL A 170 24.08 -13.03 -20.37
CA VAL A 170 25.11 -13.48 -21.32
C VAL A 170 24.81 -12.86 -22.68
N VAL A 171 25.70 -11.99 -23.16
CA VAL A 171 25.57 -11.28 -24.43
C VAL A 171 26.61 -11.81 -25.42
N ASN A 172 26.13 -12.28 -26.58
CA ASN A 172 26.95 -12.81 -27.68
C ASN A 172 27.93 -13.92 -27.24
N GLU A 173 27.52 -14.78 -26.29
CA GLU A 173 28.26 -15.96 -25.81
C GLU A 173 29.65 -15.70 -25.18
N GLU A 174 30.08 -14.44 -25.04
CA GLU A 174 31.42 -14.10 -24.52
C GLU A 174 31.42 -13.03 -23.43
N LYS A 175 30.36 -12.22 -23.33
CA LYS A 175 30.27 -11.13 -22.34
C LYS A 175 29.19 -11.43 -21.33
N GLU A 176 29.62 -11.68 -20.10
CA GLU A 176 28.74 -11.85 -18.95
C GLU A 176 28.65 -10.54 -18.17
N PHE A 177 27.43 -10.15 -17.84
CA PHE A 177 27.15 -9.08 -16.90
C PHE A 177 26.24 -9.62 -15.79
N SER A 178 26.75 -9.62 -14.57
CA SER A 178 26.00 -10.06 -13.39
C SER A 178 25.75 -8.88 -12.47
N PHE A 179 24.55 -8.83 -11.90
CA PHE A 179 24.23 -7.89 -10.82
C PHE A 179 23.45 -8.59 -9.72
N GLU A 180 23.62 -8.06 -8.51
CA GLU A 180 23.05 -8.60 -7.28
C GLU A 180 21.81 -7.82 -6.87
N ILE A 181 20.85 -8.52 -6.28
CA ILE A 181 19.61 -7.98 -5.75
C ILE A 181 19.54 -8.39 -4.28
N THR A 182 19.65 -7.40 -3.39
CA THR A 182 19.57 -7.62 -1.94
C THR A 182 18.17 -8.08 -1.54
N THR A 183 18.09 -8.99 -0.58
CA THR A 183 16.84 -9.39 0.04
C THR A 183 16.79 -8.96 1.50
N ILE A 184 15.60 -8.56 1.95
CA ILE A 184 15.33 -8.23 3.36
C ILE A 184 14.27 -9.22 3.86
N LYS A 185 14.62 -10.02 4.87
CA LYS A 185 13.69 -10.93 5.56
C LYS A 185 13.15 -10.22 6.81
N PHE A 186 12.16 -9.36 6.64
CA PHE A 186 11.74 -8.40 7.68
C PHE A 186 11.39 -9.05 9.04
N GLN A 187 10.80 -10.25 9.03
CA GLN A 187 10.45 -10.94 10.27
C GLN A 187 11.68 -11.43 11.06
N ASN A 188 12.80 -11.69 10.38
CA ASN A 188 14.07 -12.13 10.95
C ASN A 188 14.90 -10.97 11.49
N GLU A 189 14.61 -9.74 11.07
CA GLU A 189 15.29 -8.54 11.57
C GLU A 189 15.00 -8.31 13.05
N SER A 190 16.06 -7.98 13.78
CA SER A 190 15.98 -7.56 15.18
C SER A 190 15.40 -6.14 15.28
N MET A 191 14.83 -5.78 16.43
CA MET A 191 14.34 -4.41 16.63
C MET A 191 15.45 -3.36 16.49
N GLN A 192 16.69 -3.69 16.86
CA GLN A 192 17.84 -2.81 16.69
C GLN A 192 18.16 -2.58 15.21
N GLU A 193 18.16 -3.65 14.40
CA GLU A 193 18.37 -3.57 12.96
C GLU A 193 17.26 -2.76 12.28
N ILE A 194 16.00 -3.01 12.64
CA ILE A 194 14.83 -2.27 12.13
C ILE A 194 14.98 -0.77 12.36
N ILE A 195 15.37 -0.35 13.56
CA ILE A 195 15.55 1.07 13.89
C ILE A 195 16.77 1.64 13.15
N SER A 196 17.91 0.95 13.19
CA SER A 196 19.17 1.44 12.62
C SER A 196 19.13 1.59 11.09
N LYS A 197 18.41 0.71 10.40
CA LYS A 197 18.19 0.78 8.95
C LYS A 197 16.91 1.54 8.58
N HIS A 198 16.32 2.27 9.53
CA HIS A 198 15.11 3.07 9.32
C HIS A 198 13.93 2.31 8.69
N MET A 199 13.78 1.02 8.99
CA MET A 199 12.71 0.15 8.50
C MET A 199 11.40 0.28 9.32
N ILE A 200 11.26 1.35 10.11
CA ILE A 200 10.13 1.62 11.00
C ILE A 200 8.80 1.62 10.23
N ILE A 201 8.80 2.03 8.96
CA ILE A 201 7.61 2.05 8.11
C ILE A 201 7.00 0.65 7.91
N LEU A 202 7.79 -0.42 8.06
CA LEU A 202 7.37 -1.81 7.89
C LEU A 202 6.79 -2.42 9.19
N LEU A 203 6.87 -1.73 10.33
CA LEU A 203 6.42 -2.26 11.64
C LEU A 203 5.00 -2.82 11.68
N PRO A 204 3.99 -2.29 10.96
CA PRO A 204 2.66 -2.91 10.92
C PRO A 204 2.74 -4.41 10.58
N PHE A 205 3.63 -4.80 9.65
CA PHE A 205 3.80 -6.19 9.22
C PHE A 205 4.43 -7.09 10.29
N LYS A 206 4.98 -6.56 11.39
CA LYS A 206 5.53 -7.39 12.48
C LYS A 206 4.46 -8.26 13.16
N LEU A 207 3.18 -7.89 13.02
CA LEU A 207 2.03 -8.70 13.43
C LEU A 207 2.00 -10.11 12.80
N LEU A 208 2.59 -10.26 11.61
CA LEU A 208 2.65 -11.54 10.90
C LEU A 208 3.51 -12.58 11.63
N LYS A 209 4.53 -12.14 12.38
CA LYS A 209 5.49 -13.01 13.09
C LYS A 209 4.84 -14.07 13.97
N VAL A 210 3.71 -13.75 14.58
CA VAL A 210 3.01 -14.62 15.55
C VAL A 210 1.72 -15.19 15.02
N ARG A 211 1.22 -14.74 13.87
CA ARG A 211 -0.09 -15.13 13.30
C ARG A 211 -0.30 -16.65 13.31
N ASP A 212 0.64 -17.40 12.75
CA ASP A 212 0.49 -18.85 12.60
C ASP A 212 0.69 -19.62 13.91
N LYS A 213 1.48 -19.09 14.84
CA LYS A 213 1.61 -19.66 16.19
C LYS A 213 0.33 -19.43 16.99
N PHE A 214 -0.20 -18.21 16.94
CA PHE A 214 -1.44 -17.82 17.61
C PHE A 214 -2.61 -18.66 17.12
N ARG A 215 -2.80 -18.75 15.79
CA ARG A 215 -3.84 -19.60 15.18
C ARG A 215 -3.78 -21.04 15.69
N ARG A 216 -2.59 -21.64 15.69
CA ARG A 216 -2.39 -23.03 16.15
C ARG A 216 -2.72 -23.20 17.62
N ALA A 217 -2.29 -22.27 18.47
CA ALA A 217 -2.58 -22.32 19.90
C ALA A 217 -4.08 -22.21 20.18
N TYR A 218 -4.79 -21.34 19.45
CA TYR A 218 -6.25 -21.19 19.55
C TYR A 218 -7.01 -22.41 19.03
N GLU A 219 -6.60 -22.98 17.89
CA GLU A 219 -7.25 -24.17 17.34
C GLU A 219 -7.06 -25.41 18.24
N ALA A 220 -5.96 -25.48 19.00
CA ALA A 220 -5.73 -26.54 19.96
C ALA A 220 -6.74 -26.51 21.13
N THR A 221 -7.09 -25.33 21.65
CA THR A 221 -8.07 -25.22 22.75
C THR A 221 -9.46 -25.68 22.32
N ILE A 222 -9.88 -25.35 21.09
CA ILE A 222 -11.17 -25.82 20.54
C ILE A 222 -11.19 -27.35 20.39
N LYS A 223 -10.06 -27.96 19.98
CA LYS A 223 -9.97 -29.43 19.83
C LYS A 223 -9.99 -30.15 21.16
N GLU A 224 -9.40 -29.59 22.21
CA GLU A 224 -9.48 -30.13 23.57
C GLU A 224 -10.91 -30.11 24.12
N GLU A 225 -11.67 -29.04 23.85
CA GLU A 225 -13.08 -28.92 24.22
C GLU A 225 -14.01 -29.88 23.44
N GLN A 226 -13.66 -30.22 22.20
CA GLN A 226 -14.45 -31.12 21.34
C GLN A 226 -14.02 -32.60 21.43
N GLY A 227 -12.81 -32.89 21.95
CA GLY A 227 -12.23 -34.23 22.04
C GLY A 227 -12.55 -35.01 23.33
N SER A 228 -13.22 -34.41 24.32
CA SER A 228 -13.54 -35.06 25.59
C SER A 228 -14.80 -35.94 25.55
N GLY A 229 -15.11 -36.57 24.41
CA GLY A 229 -16.34 -37.33 24.27
C GLY A 229 -16.43 -38.20 23.03
N LEU A 230 -15.44 -39.05 22.75
CA LEU A 230 -15.60 -40.23 21.87
C LEU A 230 -14.55 -41.29 22.26
N ASP A 231 -14.99 -42.24 23.08
CA ASP A 231 -14.30 -43.51 23.31
C ASP A 231 -14.47 -44.37 22.04
N CYS A 232 -13.39 -44.54 21.27
CA CYS A 232 -13.39 -45.36 20.06
C CYS A 232 -12.57 -46.63 20.31
N ASN A 233 -13.31 -47.70 20.60
CA ASN A 233 -12.87 -49.09 20.59
C ASN A 233 -12.10 -49.44 19.29
N PRO A 234 -10.94 -50.13 19.34
CA PRO A 234 -10.14 -50.40 18.15
C PRO A 234 -10.55 -51.73 17.53
N ASP A 235 -11.62 -51.74 16.73
CA ASP A 235 -11.91 -52.85 15.82
C ASP A 235 -12.84 -52.36 14.70
N ASN A 236 -12.28 -52.10 13.52
CA ASN A 236 -12.77 -52.66 12.25
C ASN A 236 -11.95 -52.14 11.06
N ASN A 237 -11.29 -53.12 10.43
CA ASN A 237 -10.66 -53.08 9.13
C ASN A 237 -11.72 -52.92 8.02
N CYS A 238 -11.53 -52.02 7.06
CA CYS A 238 -12.16 -52.08 5.73
C CYS A 238 -11.34 -51.32 4.69
N ASP A 239 -11.35 -51.93 3.51
CA ASP A 239 -10.36 -51.88 2.44
C ASP A 239 -10.94 -51.17 1.19
N ASN A 240 -10.04 -50.61 0.36
CA ASN A 240 -10.15 -50.21 -1.05
C ASN A 240 -11.10 -49.09 -1.53
N GLY A 241 -10.56 -48.18 -2.36
CA GLY A 241 -11.32 -47.50 -3.42
C GLY A 241 -10.77 -46.15 -3.90
N SER A 242 -9.94 -46.17 -4.95
CA SER A 242 -9.40 -45.03 -5.71
C SER A 242 -10.43 -44.02 -6.26
N SER A 243 -10.12 -42.73 -6.19
CA SER A 243 -10.58 -41.71 -7.16
C SER A 243 -9.75 -40.44 -7.06
N THR A 244 -9.23 -40.00 -8.20
CA THR A 244 -8.36 -38.84 -8.44
C THR A 244 -9.13 -37.52 -8.38
N ASN A 245 -8.61 -36.53 -7.66
CA ASN A 245 -8.70 -35.12 -8.06
C ASN A 245 -7.55 -34.33 -7.44
N SER A 246 -6.60 -33.98 -8.30
CA SER A 246 -5.49 -33.06 -8.02
C SER A 246 -6.00 -31.64 -8.15
N ASP A 247 -6.33 -31.03 -7.02
CA ASP A 247 -6.35 -29.58 -6.80
C ASP A 247 -6.47 -29.36 -5.29
N ASN A 248 -5.39 -29.69 -4.59
CA ASN A 248 -5.18 -29.29 -3.21
C ASN A 248 -3.72 -28.84 -3.14
N CYS A 249 -3.50 -27.53 -3.01
CA CYS A 249 -2.26 -27.02 -2.45
C CYS A 249 -2.13 -27.66 -1.06
N SER A 250 -1.34 -28.73 -0.98
CA SER A 250 -1.03 -29.37 0.28
C SER A 250 -0.16 -28.39 1.06
N TYR A 251 -0.78 -27.65 1.98
CA TYR A 251 -0.07 -27.17 3.14
C TYR A 251 0.52 -28.42 3.81
N ASN A 252 1.83 -28.60 3.70
CA ASN A 252 2.53 -29.69 4.37
C ASN A 252 2.36 -29.52 5.87
N TYR A 253 1.36 -30.20 6.42
CA TYR A 253 1.14 -30.45 7.84
C TYR A 253 2.15 -31.50 8.31
N SER A 254 3.43 -31.14 8.38
CA SER A 254 4.46 -32.01 8.92
C SER A 254 5.38 -31.23 9.86
N ASP A 255 4.80 -30.77 10.97
CA ASP A 255 5.58 -30.37 12.15
C ASP A 255 4.71 -30.49 13.42
N TYR A 256 4.30 -31.72 13.70
CA TYR A 256 3.77 -32.13 15.00
C TYR A 256 4.89 -32.83 15.76
N ASN A 257 5.76 -32.07 16.45
CA ASN A 257 6.57 -32.54 17.59
C ASN A 257 7.41 -31.42 18.22
N SER A 258 6.79 -30.29 18.54
CA SER A 258 7.25 -29.43 19.63
C SER A 258 6.06 -29.21 20.56
N PRO A 259 6.23 -29.17 21.89
CA PRO A 259 5.14 -28.75 22.77
C PRO A 259 4.73 -27.35 22.31
N GLY A 260 3.56 -27.24 21.67
CA GLY A 260 3.06 -25.98 21.17
C GLY A 260 2.92 -25.02 22.36
N LYS A 261 3.29 -23.74 22.15
CA LYS A 261 2.99 -22.69 23.13
C LYS A 261 1.51 -22.76 23.50
N SER A 262 1.22 -22.62 24.79
CA SER A 262 -0.16 -22.47 25.27
C SER A 262 -0.82 -21.22 24.65
N LEU A 263 -2.15 -21.19 24.61
CA LEU A 263 -2.88 -20.01 24.14
C LEU A 263 -2.49 -18.75 24.92
N GLN A 264 -2.26 -18.87 26.23
CA GLN A 264 -1.83 -17.77 27.09
C GLN A 264 -0.43 -17.23 26.70
N GLU A 265 0.52 -18.11 26.42
CA GLU A 265 1.84 -17.69 25.91
C GLU A 265 1.76 -17.03 24.53
N ALA A 266 0.85 -17.49 23.67
CA ALA A 266 0.62 -16.89 22.36
C ALA A 266 -0.02 -15.50 22.46
N ILE A 267 -0.98 -15.30 23.37
CA ILE A 267 -1.58 -14.00 23.69
C ILE A 267 -0.52 -13.03 24.22
N GLN A 268 0.35 -13.49 25.13
CA GLN A 268 1.41 -12.64 25.66
C GLN A 268 2.44 -12.26 24.58
N GLU A 269 2.81 -13.18 23.69
CA GLU A 269 3.73 -12.88 22.57
C GLU A 269 3.11 -11.87 21.60
N LEU A 270 1.80 -11.99 21.30
CA LEU A 270 1.07 -11.02 20.49
C LEU A 270 1.03 -9.64 21.17
N ARG A 271 0.73 -9.60 22.48
CA ARG A 271 0.74 -8.36 23.28
C ARG A 271 2.09 -7.67 23.22
N ASP A 272 3.17 -8.41 23.43
CA ASP A 272 4.53 -7.88 23.42
C ASP A 272 4.89 -7.30 22.05
N ILE A 273 4.56 -8.02 20.96
CA ILE A 273 4.80 -7.51 19.61
C ILE A 273 3.98 -6.24 19.36
N TYR A 274 2.70 -6.26 19.67
CA TYR A 274 1.82 -5.13 19.40
C TYR A 274 2.23 -3.90 20.22
N GLN A 275 2.22 -3.99 21.55
CA GLN A 275 2.41 -2.84 22.43
C GLN A 275 3.88 -2.37 22.48
N ARG A 276 4.83 -3.31 22.64
CA ARG A 276 6.24 -2.96 22.85
C ARG A 276 6.99 -2.81 21.53
N ASP A 277 6.86 -3.76 20.61
CA ASP A 277 7.69 -3.75 19.41
C ASP A 277 7.12 -2.81 18.33
N ILE A 278 5.79 -2.71 18.18
CA ILE A 278 5.15 -1.86 17.16
C ILE A 278 4.80 -0.48 17.72
N ILE A 279 3.79 -0.39 18.60
CA ILE A 279 3.20 0.89 19.04
C ILE A 279 4.26 1.79 19.68
N LYS A 280 4.97 1.28 20.70
CA LYS A 280 6.02 2.06 21.37
C LYS A 280 7.15 2.49 20.44
N THR A 281 7.59 1.64 19.51
CA THR A 281 8.66 2.01 18.56
C THR A 281 8.20 3.11 17.61
N ILE A 282 6.96 3.07 17.13
CA ILE A 282 6.37 4.13 16.30
C ILE A 282 6.33 5.45 17.08
N GLU A 283 5.83 5.44 18.32
CA GLU A 283 5.80 6.63 19.17
C GLU A 283 7.19 7.19 19.47
N ASP A 284 8.16 6.33 19.78
CA ASP A 284 9.52 6.74 20.10
C ASP A 284 10.24 7.29 18.85
N SER A 285 9.91 6.78 17.66
CA SER A 285 10.39 7.31 16.37
C SER A 285 9.81 8.70 16.09
N TYR A 286 8.54 8.94 16.45
CA TYR A 286 7.95 10.27 16.38
C TYR A 286 8.61 11.24 17.37
N LYS A 287 8.78 10.82 18.64
CA LYS A 287 9.47 11.63 19.67
C LYS A 287 10.90 11.99 19.26
N SER A 288 11.56 11.10 18.53
CA SER A 288 12.93 11.29 18.01
C SER A 288 12.98 12.07 16.70
N SER A 289 11.83 12.49 16.14
CA SER A 289 11.73 13.19 14.85
C SER A 289 12.27 12.38 13.66
N ASP A 290 12.22 11.05 13.75
CA ASP A 290 12.51 10.15 12.64
C ASP A 290 11.32 10.05 11.68
N ILE A 291 10.10 10.22 12.21
CA ILE A 291 8.86 10.29 11.45
C ILE A 291 8.04 11.51 11.86
N THR A 292 7.14 11.97 10.99
CA THR A 292 6.21 13.06 11.31
C THR A 292 5.06 12.57 12.18
N ARG A 293 4.27 13.50 12.75
CA ARG A 293 3.04 13.14 13.49
C ARG A 293 2.05 12.41 12.58
N ASN A 294 1.91 12.86 11.34
CA ASN A 294 0.97 12.30 10.38
C ASN A 294 1.41 10.90 9.96
N ASP A 295 2.73 10.68 9.81
CA ASP A 295 3.30 9.36 9.56
C ASP A 295 3.04 8.40 10.73
N MET A 296 3.25 8.86 11.97
CA MET A 296 2.95 8.10 13.18
C MET A 296 1.48 7.67 13.19
N ASN A 297 0.57 8.63 13.04
CA ASN A 297 -0.87 8.37 13.01
C ASN A 297 -1.26 7.39 11.90
N LEU A 298 -0.71 7.55 10.70
CA LEU A 298 -0.98 6.65 9.59
C LEU A 298 -0.43 5.24 9.84
N LEU A 299 0.78 5.11 10.40
CA LEU A 299 1.35 3.81 10.75
C LEU A 299 0.52 3.10 11.83
N LEU A 300 0.04 3.84 12.83
CA LEU A 300 -0.87 3.31 13.84
C LEU A 300 -2.19 2.85 13.20
N GLN A 301 -2.81 3.66 12.32
CA GLN A 301 -4.03 3.28 11.57
C GLN A 301 -3.85 2.00 10.76
N LEU A 302 -2.74 1.90 10.03
CA LEU A 302 -2.45 0.73 9.21
C LEU A 302 -2.16 -0.49 10.07
N THR A 303 -1.53 -0.31 11.23
CA THR A 303 -1.33 -1.37 12.22
C THR A 303 -2.68 -1.89 12.72
N THR A 304 -3.60 -1.01 13.12
CA THR A 304 -4.95 -1.41 13.56
C THR A 304 -5.69 -2.17 12.47
N LYS A 305 -5.74 -1.63 11.25
CA LYS A 305 -6.40 -2.30 10.11
C LYS A 305 -5.82 -3.69 9.84
N LEU A 306 -4.50 -3.83 9.95
CA LEU A 306 -3.84 -5.10 9.77
C LEU A 306 -4.13 -6.06 10.92
N PHE A 307 -4.15 -5.56 12.16
CA PHE A 307 -4.51 -6.34 13.33
C PHE A 307 -5.93 -6.87 13.20
N ASP A 308 -6.91 -6.02 12.88
CA ASP A 308 -8.32 -6.39 12.66
C ASP A 308 -8.42 -7.52 11.63
N TYR A 309 -7.74 -7.35 10.50
CA TYR A 309 -7.74 -8.34 9.43
C TYR A 309 -7.17 -9.69 9.88
N LEU A 310 -6.08 -9.68 10.66
CA LEU A 310 -5.39 -10.89 11.09
C LEU A 310 -6.05 -11.58 12.29
N TYR A 311 -6.67 -10.83 13.20
CA TYR A 311 -7.05 -11.31 14.53
C TYR A 311 -8.52 -11.12 14.91
N SER A 312 -9.36 -10.49 14.09
CA SER A 312 -10.80 -10.31 14.38
C SER A 312 -11.56 -11.62 14.67
N LYS A 313 -11.14 -12.75 14.09
CA LYS A 313 -11.73 -14.08 14.38
C LYS A 313 -11.55 -14.49 15.86
N TYR A 314 -10.62 -13.89 16.57
CA TYR A 314 -10.30 -14.20 17.97
C TYR A 314 -10.85 -13.15 18.94
N SER A 315 -11.78 -12.29 18.51
CA SER A 315 -12.42 -11.27 19.36
C SER A 315 -13.24 -11.86 20.52
N SER A 316 -13.53 -13.16 20.51
CA SER A 316 -14.10 -13.85 21.68
C SER A 316 -13.12 -13.93 22.86
N ILE A 317 -11.83 -13.69 22.64
CA ILE A 317 -10.80 -13.62 23.69
C ILE A 317 -10.73 -12.17 24.16
N GLU A 318 -11.11 -11.91 25.41
CA GLU A 318 -11.15 -10.55 25.99
C GLU A 318 -9.80 -9.82 25.87
N GLU A 319 -8.68 -10.51 26.07
CA GLU A 319 -7.35 -9.92 25.95
C GLU A 319 -7.00 -9.52 24.51
N VAL A 320 -7.54 -10.20 23.50
CA VAL A 320 -7.35 -9.82 22.08
C VAL A 320 -8.32 -8.72 21.71
N ASP A 321 -9.57 -8.81 22.18
CA ASP A 321 -10.61 -7.81 21.95
C ASP A 321 -10.23 -6.45 22.53
N THR A 322 -9.63 -6.42 23.71
CA THR A 322 -9.11 -5.19 24.31
C THR A 322 -7.94 -4.60 23.54
N MET A 323 -7.13 -5.39 22.82
CA MET A 323 -6.10 -4.85 21.91
C MET A 323 -6.68 -4.28 20.60
N LEU A 324 -7.81 -4.84 20.14
CA LEU A 324 -8.58 -4.36 18.98
C LEU A 324 -9.30 -3.05 19.29
N HIS A 325 -9.82 -2.93 20.52
CA HIS A 325 -10.71 -1.84 20.95
C HIS A 325 -10.05 -0.87 21.95
N ASP A 326 -8.72 -0.93 22.13
CA ASP A 326 -8.01 0.04 23.00
C ASP A 326 -8.26 1.46 22.45
N GLU A 327 -9.05 2.23 23.19
CA GLU A 327 -9.58 3.56 22.85
C GLU A 327 -8.49 4.64 22.63
N SER A 328 -7.19 4.30 22.75
CA SER A 328 -6.08 5.22 22.48
C SER A 328 -5.86 5.51 20.98
N LEU A 329 -6.50 4.74 20.10
CA LEU A 329 -6.41 4.85 18.65
C LEU A 329 -7.63 5.55 18.07
N ASP A 330 -7.99 6.72 18.61
CA ASP A 330 -9.02 7.61 18.07
C ASP A 330 -8.51 8.33 16.80
N LEU A 331 -8.07 7.53 15.83
CA LEU A 331 -7.28 7.93 14.67
C LEU A 331 -8.10 8.55 13.54
N ASP A 332 -9.44 8.43 13.60
CA ASP A 332 -10.32 9.05 12.61
C ASP A 332 -10.39 10.58 12.77
N VAL A 333 -10.19 11.11 13.99
CA VAL A 333 -10.21 12.55 14.25
C VAL A 333 -8.98 13.24 13.69
N ASP A 334 -7.81 12.63 13.81
CA ASP A 334 -6.54 13.20 13.33
C ASP A 334 -6.46 13.32 11.80
N ARG A 335 -7.07 12.39 11.04
CA ARG A 335 -7.21 12.52 9.57
C ARG A 335 -8.00 13.77 9.19
N TYR A 336 -9.03 14.12 9.97
CA TYR A 336 -9.78 15.35 9.74
C TYR A 336 -8.97 16.58 10.17
N ILE A 337 -8.12 16.50 11.19
CA ILE A 337 -7.30 17.63 11.65
C ILE A 337 -6.30 18.07 10.57
N ASP A 338 -5.54 17.15 9.97
CA ASP A 338 -4.57 17.49 8.92
C ASP A 338 -5.27 18.04 7.68
N THR A 339 -6.36 17.39 7.26
CA THR A 339 -7.20 17.87 6.14
C THR A 339 -7.74 19.27 6.43
N ILE A 340 -8.14 19.56 7.68
CA ILE A 340 -8.62 20.88 8.11
C ILE A 340 -7.48 21.91 8.08
N GLU A 341 -6.25 21.52 8.42
CA GLU A 341 -5.09 22.43 8.45
C GLU A 341 -4.60 22.78 7.04
N ASP A 342 -4.56 21.80 6.13
CA ASP A 342 -4.27 22.01 4.71
C ASP A 342 -5.35 22.90 4.06
N LEU A 343 -6.64 22.59 4.27
CA LEU A 343 -7.74 23.40 3.77
C LEU A 343 -7.74 24.83 4.33
N LYS A 344 -7.34 25.02 5.59
CA LYS A 344 -7.17 26.38 6.17
C LYS A 344 -6.05 27.16 5.50
N THR A 345 -4.96 26.48 5.14
CA THR A 345 -3.82 27.10 4.46
C THR A 345 -4.21 27.52 3.04
N GLU A 346 -4.81 26.62 2.27
CA GLU A 346 -5.33 26.93 0.92
C GLU A 346 -6.36 28.07 0.96
N LEU A 347 -7.25 28.08 1.96
CA LEU A 347 -8.24 29.15 2.12
C LEU A 347 -7.58 30.51 2.40
N ASN A 348 -6.53 30.56 3.23
CA ASN A 348 -5.81 31.79 3.52
C ASN A 348 -5.06 32.32 2.29
N GLU A 349 -4.41 31.46 1.51
CA GLU A 349 -3.73 31.84 0.27
C GLU A 349 -4.71 32.34 -0.78
N THR A 350 -5.86 31.67 -0.91
CA THR A 350 -6.94 32.08 -1.81
C THR A 350 -7.50 33.44 -1.41
N ASN A 351 -7.73 33.69 -0.11
CA ASN A 351 -8.21 34.99 0.39
C ASN A 351 -7.20 36.11 0.15
N LYS A 352 -5.90 35.85 0.37
CA LYS A 352 -4.85 36.84 0.07
C LYS A 352 -4.84 37.22 -1.41
N THR A 353 -4.93 36.22 -2.29
CA THR A 353 -5.01 36.44 -3.74
C THR A 353 -6.26 37.25 -4.09
N LEU A 354 -7.41 36.93 -3.49
CA LEU A 354 -8.66 37.65 -3.71
C LEU A 354 -8.56 39.14 -3.31
N ASP A 355 -7.94 39.44 -2.16
CA ASP A 355 -7.72 40.81 -1.70
C ASP A 355 -6.81 41.60 -2.67
N GLU A 356 -5.74 40.98 -3.17
CA GLU A 356 -4.87 41.58 -4.18
C GLU A 356 -5.62 41.87 -5.49
N THR A 357 -6.45 40.92 -5.95
CA THR A 357 -7.28 41.10 -7.15
C THR A 357 -8.31 42.22 -6.99
N ASN A 358 -8.96 42.31 -5.82
CA ASN A 358 -9.95 43.36 -5.54
C ASN A 358 -9.30 44.75 -5.53
N LYS A 359 -8.12 44.88 -4.93
CA LYS A 359 -7.38 46.14 -4.95
C LYS A 359 -7.00 46.58 -6.37
N ALA A 360 -6.52 45.64 -7.19
CA ALA A 360 -6.21 45.92 -8.60
C ALA A 360 -7.47 46.31 -9.41
N LEU A 361 -8.62 45.70 -9.08
CA LEU A 361 -9.90 46.04 -9.70
C LEU A 361 -10.36 47.45 -9.33
N ASP A 362 -10.21 47.87 -8.07
CA ASP A 362 -10.54 49.23 -7.63
C ASP A 362 -9.65 50.29 -8.31
N GLU A 363 -8.35 50.02 -8.44
CA GLU A 363 -7.41 50.89 -9.15
C GLU A 363 -7.78 51.01 -10.64
N SER A 364 -8.12 49.89 -11.28
CA SER A 364 -8.58 49.85 -12.68
C SER A 364 -9.90 50.62 -12.86
N ASN A 365 -10.86 50.44 -11.95
CA ASN A 365 -12.13 51.17 -11.97
C ASN A 365 -11.94 52.67 -11.82
N LYS A 366 -11.04 53.11 -10.92
CA LYS A 366 -10.71 54.52 -10.77
C LYS A 366 -10.10 55.10 -12.05
N ALA A 367 -9.14 54.40 -12.66
CA ALA A 367 -8.54 54.83 -13.91
C ALA A 367 -9.56 54.91 -15.06
N ASN A 368 -10.50 53.96 -15.13
CA ASN A 368 -11.58 53.99 -16.12
C ASN A 368 -12.52 55.18 -15.93
N VAL A 369 -12.84 55.56 -14.68
CA VAL A 369 -13.63 56.77 -14.39
C VAL A 369 -12.90 58.02 -14.86
N GLU A 370 -11.61 58.16 -14.53
CA GLU A 370 -10.78 59.29 -14.97
C GLU A 370 -10.72 59.39 -16.51
N LEU A 371 -10.54 58.25 -17.19
CA LEU A 371 -10.55 58.19 -18.65
C LEU A 371 -11.92 58.58 -19.25
N MET A 372 -13.03 58.15 -18.62
CA MET A 372 -14.38 58.53 -19.06
C MET A 372 -14.62 60.03 -18.93
N GLU A 373 -14.16 60.66 -17.85
CA GLU A 373 -14.25 62.11 -17.66
C GLU A 373 -13.44 62.87 -18.71
N GLU A 374 -12.23 62.40 -19.04
CA GLU A 374 -11.40 63.02 -20.08
C GLU A 374 -11.99 62.86 -21.48
N ILE A 375 -12.53 61.68 -21.82
CA ILE A 375 -13.25 61.47 -23.09
C ILE A 375 -14.45 62.42 -23.20
N LEU A 376 -15.18 62.64 -22.11
CA LEU A 376 -16.32 63.57 -22.09
C LEU A 376 -15.86 65.01 -22.33
N ARG A 377 -14.74 65.43 -21.71
CA ARG A 377 -14.13 66.75 -21.92
C ARG A 377 -13.73 66.95 -23.38
N LEU A 378 -12.98 66.01 -23.96
CA LEU A 378 -12.50 66.07 -25.34
C LEU A 378 -13.66 66.07 -26.36
N LYS A 379 -14.71 65.28 -26.12
CA LYS A 379 -15.91 65.29 -26.97
C LYS A 379 -16.58 66.66 -27.01
N LYS A 380 -16.67 67.34 -25.86
CA LYS A 380 -17.24 68.69 -25.76
C LYS A 380 -16.39 69.73 -26.51
N GLU A 381 -15.08 69.64 -26.41
CA GLU A 381 -14.15 70.51 -27.15
C GLU A 381 -14.26 70.30 -28.67
N LEU A 382 -14.33 69.04 -29.13
CA LEU A 382 -14.51 68.73 -30.55
C LEU A 382 -15.84 69.27 -31.10
N GLU A 383 -16.91 69.21 -30.33
CA GLU A 383 -18.22 69.74 -30.74
C GLU A 383 -18.22 71.27 -30.85
N GLN A 384 -17.49 71.96 -29.98
CA GLN A 384 -17.29 73.42 -30.08
C GLN A 384 -16.50 73.80 -31.33
N ILE A 385 -15.45 73.04 -31.66
CA ILE A 385 -14.64 73.28 -32.87
C ILE A 385 -15.46 73.00 -34.13
N LYS A 386 -16.30 71.96 -34.14
CA LYS A 386 -17.13 71.61 -35.31
C LYS A 386 -18.26 72.61 -35.60
N ASN A 387 -18.68 73.35 -34.58
CA ASN A 387 -19.72 74.39 -34.66
C ASN A 387 -19.16 75.81 -34.83
N SER A 388 -17.83 75.95 -34.95
CA SER A 388 -17.11 77.18 -35.30
C SER A 388 -16.65 77.11 -36.75
#